data_AF-A0A7Y9W461-F1
#
_entry.id   AF-A0A7Y9W461-F1
#
_cell.length_a   1.000
_cell.length_b   1.000
_cell.length_c   1.000
_cell.angle_alpha   90.00
_cell.angle_beta   90.00
_cell.angle_gamma   90.00
#
_symmetry.space_group_name_H-M   'P 1'
#
loop_
_entity.id
_entity.type
_entity.pdbx_description
1 polymer ?
#
loop_
_entity_poly.entity_id
_entity_poly.type
_entity_poly.pdbx_seq_one_letter_code
_entity_poly.pdbx_strand_id
1 'polypeptide(L)'
;MKLTTMLGAAVVGMVLMTPATQATDWVNISQPPAIKSASELNASFAPTYLDGGQNFVNTDVEPAFQNAAAPIDRLTLAKTEISGYANLQEDWDGYGASAPHSDHVRDSIAFLDRLPGGIAIPTPMIGTSGQIGLYWDMPALYADIAFEGAGALSIFVKNKETAEEKFASVDDLHTLSQDWFAQMLGRGQNA
;
A
#
# COMPACT_ATOMS: atom_id res chain seq x y z
N MET A 1 65.12 -24.80 -8.97
CA MET A 1 65.69 -24.26 -7.71
C MET A 1 64.78 -23.14 -7.25
N LYS A 2 64.20 -23.31 -6.05
CA LYS A 2 63.44 -22.35 -5.21
C LYS A 2 62.15 -21.71 -5.77
N LEU A 3 61.03 -22.38 -5.44
CA LEU A 3 59.75 -21.74 -5.10
C LEU A 3 59.97 -20.77 -3.94
N THR A 4 59.41 -19.56 -4.01
CA THR A 4 59.34 -18.64 -2.87
C THR A 4 57.87 -18.41 -2.53
N THR A 5 57.48 -19.02 -1.42
CA THR A 5 56.22 -18.85 -0.71
C THR A 5 56.31 -17.62 0.20
N MET A 6 55.33 -16.73 0.13
CA MET A 6 54.96 -15.76 1.18
C MET A 6 53.42 -15.69 1.16
N LEU A 7 52.66 -16.24 2.13
CA LEU A 7 52.39 -15.73 3.49
C LEU A 7 52.37 -14.19 3.51
N GLY A 8 51.29 -13.47 3.79
CA GLY A 8 49.97 -13.78 4.31
C GLY A 8 49.44 -12.49 4.92
N ALA A 9 48.20 -12.12 4.63
CA ALA A 9 47.42 -11.17 5.42
C ALA A 9 45.95 -11.35 5.03
N ALA A 10 45.28 -12.31 5.66
CA ALA A 10 43.83 -12.36 5.64
C ALA A 10 43.34 -11.25 6.57
N VAL A 11 42.91 -10.12 6.00
CA VAL A 11 42.15 -9.12 6.74
C VAL A 11 40.76 -9.71 6.93
N VAL A 12 40.51 -10.27 8.12
CA VAL A 12 39.16 -10.59 8.59
C VAL A 12 38.48 -9.25 8.86
N GLY A 13 37.82 -8.71 7.83
CA GLY A 13 36.91 -7.59 8.00
C GLY A 13 35.74 -8.06 8.86
N MET A 14 35.71 -7.64 10.12
CA MET A 14 34.50 -7.73 10.93
C MET A 14 33.41 -6.93 10.22
N VAL A 15 32.42 -7.61 9.67
CA VAL A 15 31.15 -6.97 9.32
C VAL A 15 30.53 -6.55 10.63
N LEU A 16 30.53 -5.24 10.90
CA LEU A 16 29.65 -4.67 11.91
C LEU A 16 28.23 -4.90 11.39
N MET A 17 27.61 -6.00 11.81
CA MET A 17 26.18 -6.20 11.63
C MET A 17 25.50 -5.09 12.42
N THR A 18 24.95 -4.12 11.70
CA THR A 18 23.94 -3.24 12.28
C THR A 18 22.78 -4.15 12.72
N PRO A 19 22.30 -4.05 13.97
CA PRO A 19 21.13 -4.81 14.37
C PRO A 19 19.97 -4.41 13.44
N ALA A 20 19.16 -5.39 13.07
CA ALA A 20 17.89 -5.15 12.39
C ALA A 20 17.14 -4.07 13.15
N THR A 21 16.62 -3.07 12.43
CA THR A 21 15.70 -2.07 12.96
C THR A 21 14.57 -2.81 13.66
N GLN A 22 14.62 -2.85 14.99
CA GLN A 22 13.52 -3.38 15.78
C GLN A 22 12.41 -2.34 15.72
N ALA A 23 11.26 -2.75 15.21
CA ALA A 23 10.06 -1.95 15.29
C ALA A 23 9.84 -1.57 16.75
N THR A 24 9.75 -0.27 17.01
CA THR A 24 9.36 0.23 18.32
C THR A 24 7.94 -0.26 18.57
N ASP A 25 7.78 -1.11 19.60
CA ASP A 25 6.49 -1.60 20.06
C ASP A 25 5.53 -0.43 20.22
N TRP A 26 4.51 -0.40 19.36
CA TRP A 26 3.36 0.47 19.56
C TRP A 26 2.66 0.01 20.84
N VAL A 27 2.86 0.80 21.88
CA VAL A 27 2.00 0.99 23.06
C VAL A 27 0.95 -0.10 23.25
N ASN A 28 1.17 -0.89 24.29
CA ASN A 28 0.22 -1.81 24.90
C ASN A 28 -1.06 -1.05 25.30
N ILE A 29 -2.04 -0.97 24.39
CA ILE A 29 -3.41 -0.59 24.75
C ILE A 29 -4.04 -1.82 25.40
N SER A 30 -3.75 -1.96 26.69
CA SER A 30 -4.46 -2.85 27.57
C SER A 30 -5.95 -2.52 27.50
N GLN A 31 -6.70 -3.46 26.92
CA GLN A 31 -8.16 -3.55 26.81
C GLN A 31 -8.83 -2.74 25.69
N PRO A 32 -9.52 -3.39 24.73
CA PRO A 32 -10.60 -2.72 24.03
C PRO A 32 -11.66 -2.31 25.06
N PRO A 33 -12.32 -1.13 24.95
CA PRO A 33 -13.59 -0.95 25.64
C PRO A 33 -14.46 -2.11 25.20
N ALA A 34 -15.02 -2.85 26.17
CA ALA A 34 -15.79 -4.06 25.93
C ALA A 34 -16.74 -3.86 24.74
N ILE A 35 -16.40 -4.45 23.59
CA ILE A 35 -17.33 -4.58 22.50
C ILE A 35 -18.33 -5.59 23.02
N LYS A 36 -19.45 -5.07 23.53
CA LYS A 36 -20.64 -5.86 23.79
C LYS A 36 -20.96 -6.60 22.49
N SER A 37 -20.93 -7.93 22.54
CA SER A 37 -21.23 -8.79 21.40
C SER A 37 -22.52 -8.33 20.73
N ALA A 38 -22.62 -8.45 19.41
CA ALA A 38 -23.81 -8.08 18.63
C ALA A 38 -25.11 -8.76 19.12
N SER A 39 -25.00 -9.79 19.97
CA SER A 39 -26.09 -10.43 20.70
C SER A 39 -26.67 -9.61 21.86
N GLU A 40 -25.99 -8.57 22.37
CA GLU A 40 -26.54 -7.63 23.37
C GLU A 40 -27.29 -6.44 22.75
N LEU A 41 -27.23 -6.26 21.42
CA LEU A 41 -27.96 -5.22 20.68
C LEU A 41 -29.36 -5.65 20.23
N ASN A 42 -29.75 -6.91 20.48
CA ASN A 42 -31.14 -7.36 20.33
C ASN A 42 -31.96 -7.05 21.59
N ALA A 43 -32.00 -5.78 21.98
CA ALA A 43 -33.18 -5.29 22.69
C ALA A 43 -34.30 -5.26 21.66
N SER A 44 -35.13 -6.30 21.66
CA SER A 44 -36.40 -6.29 20.94
C SER A 44 -37.18 -5.08 21.43
N PHE A 45 -37.22 -4.02 20.63
CA PHE A 45 -38.17 -2.93 20.81
C PHE A 45 -39.52 -3.44 20.33
N ALA A 46 -40.16 -4.29 21.14
CA ALA A 46 -41.57 -4.53 20.98
C ALA A 46 -42.28 -3.18 21.20
N PRO A 47 -43.03 -2.65 20.22
CA PRO A 47 -43.78 -1.41 20.44
C PRO A 47 -44.81 -1.68 21.53
N THR A 48 -44.65 -1.00 22.67
CA THR A 48 -45.69 -0.97 23.69
C THR A 48 -46.73 0.04 23.23
N TYR A 49 -47.92 -0.43 22.87
CA TYR A 49 -49.07 0.45 22.65
C TYR A 49 -49.51 0.98 24.01
N LEU A 50 -49.20 2.26 24.28
CA LEU A 50 -49.85 3.02 25.34
C LEU A 50 -51.19 3.53 24.78
N ASP A 51 -52.26 2.98 25.32
CA ASP A 51 -53.62 3.50 25.14
C ASP A 51 -53.81 4.78 25.96
N GLY A 52 -54.41 5.79 25.35
CA GLY A 52 -55.10 6.89 26.02
C GLY A 52 -54.26 8.03 26.60
N GLY A 53 -54.13 9.13 25.83
CA GLY A 53 -54.07 10.48 26.41
C GLY A 53 -52.82 11.31 26.07
N GLN A 54 -52.90 12.02 24.95
CA GLN A 54 -52.30 13.34 24.68
C GLN A 54 -51.02 13.70 25.47
N ASN A 55 -49.86 13.34 24.91
CA ASN A 55 -48.62 14.14 24.96
C ASN A 55 -47.63 13.55 23.93
N PHE A 56 -47.55 14.15 22.74
CA PHE A 56 -46.53 13.81 21.76
C PHE A 56 -45.20 14.39 22.23
N VAL A 57 -44.32 13.55 22.77
CA VAL A 57 -42.90 13.87 22.86
C VAL A 57 -42.32 13.59 21.48
N ASN A 58 -42.08 14.64 20.70
CA ASN A 58 -41.20 14.53 19.54
C ASN A 58 -39.81 14.22 20.08
N THR A 59 -39.43 12.95 20.06
CA THR A 59 -38.02 12.59 20.16
C THR A 59 -37.41 12.91 18.80
N ASP A 60 -36.86 14.11 18.67
CA ASP A 60 -35.98 14.44 17.55
C ASP A 60 -34.81 13.45 17.62
N VAL A 61 -34.83 12.45 16.74
CA VAL A 61 -33.71 11.54 16.58
C VAL A 61 -32.64 12.33 15.85
N GLU A 62 -31.80 13.04 16.61
CA GLU A 62 -30.56 13.62 16.12
C GLU A 62 -29.81 12.52 15.34
N PRO A 63 -29.53 12.70 14.04
CA PRO A 63 -28.80 11.69 13.29
C PRO A 63 -27.39 11.60 13.88
N ALA A 64 -27.10 10.49 14.57
CA ALA A 64 -25.84 10.20 15.26
C ALA A 64 -24.61 10.07 14.33
N PHE A 65 -24.69 10.55 13.08
CA PHE A 65 -23.66 10.42 12.04
C PHE A 65 -23.06 11.76 11.61
N GLN A 66 -23.24 12.85 12.37
CA GLN A 66 -22.67 14.17 11.99
C GLN A 66 -21.13 14.21 11.97
N ASN A 67 -20.45 13.21 12.55
CA ASN A 67 -18.98 13.14 12.61
C ASN A 67 -18.37 11.95 11.85
N ALA A 68 -19.11 11.30 10.94
CA ALA A 68 -18.49 10.34 10.04
C ALA A 68 -17.51 11.08 9.13
N ALA A 69 -16.21 10.94 9.38
CA ALA A 69 -15.18 11.43 8.48
C ALA A 69 -15.53 10.99 7.06
N ALA A 70 -15.48 11.92 6.10
CA ALA A 70 -15.83 11.63 4.72
C ALA A 70 -15.06 10.39 4.23
N PRO A 71 -15.69 9.50 3.43
CA PRO A 71 -15.00 8.36 2.86
C PRO A 71 -13.70 8.80 2.19
N ILE A 72 -12.58 8.24 2.64
CA ILE A 72 -11.27 8.57 2.08
C ILE A 72 -11.13 7.90 0.72
N ASP A 73 -11.02 8.71 -0.34
CA ASP A 73 -10.69 8.22 -1.67
C ASP A 73 -9.19 7.87 -1.76
N ARG A 74 -8.88 6.59 -1.54
CA ARG A 74 -7.51 6.05 -1.59
C ARG A 74 -6.84 6.24 -2.95
N LEU A 75 -7.60 6.17 -4.05
CA LEU A 75 -7.05 6.36 -5.39
C LEU A 75 -6.61 7.81 -5.59
N THR A 76 -7.44 8.76 -5.12
CA THR A 76 -7.08 10.18 -5.16
C THR A 76 -5.87 10.49 -4.28
N LEU A 77 -5.77 9.87 -3.09
CA LEU A 77 -4.58 10.02 -2.24
C LEU A 77 -3.30 9.52 -2.93
N ALA A 78 -3.33 8.32 -3.52
CA ALA A 78 -2.18 7.77 -4.24
C ALA A 78 -1.73 8.68 -5.40
N LYS A 79 -2.68 9.19 -6.20
CA LYS A 79 -2.39 10.14 -7.29
C LYS A 79 -1.83 11.47 -6.78
N THR A 80 -2.35 11.96 -5.66
CA THR A 80 -1.88 13.20 -5.03
C THR A 80 -0.44 13.05 -4.54
N GLU A 81 -0.12 11.91 -3.92
CA GLU A 81 1.24 11.60 -3.47
C GLU A 81 2.22 11.55 -4.65
N ILE A 82 1.88 10.82 -5.72
CA ILE A 82 2.69 10.76 -6.95
C ILE A 82 2.89 12.15 -7.56
N SER A 83 1.83 12.96 -7.61
CA SER A 83 1.92 14.34 -8.10
C SER A 83 2.81 15.20 -7.20
N GLY A 84 2.84 14.91 -5.89
CA GLY A 84 3.75 15.54 -4.94
C GLY A 84 5.21 15.29 -5.28
N TYR A 85 5.55 14.06 -5.70
CA TYR A 85 6.92 13.71 -6.09
C TYR A 85 7.48 14.61 -7.18
N ALA A 86 6.66 15.06 -8.14
CA ALA A 86 7.09 15.93 -9.24
C ALA A 86 7.76 17.25 -8.79
N ASN A 87 7.59 17.65 -7.52
CA ASN A 87 8.19 18.87 -6.97
C ASN A 87 9.53 18.62 -6.26
N LEU A 88 9.92 17.35 -6.07
CA LEU A 88 11.19 17.00 -5.45
C LEU A 88 12.35 17.49 -6.33
N GLN A 89 13.33 18.12 -5.70
CA GLN A 89 14.53 18.59 -6.35
C GLN A 89 15.64 17.55 -6.23
N GLU A 90 16.77 17.79 -6.88
CA GLU A 90 18.00 17.06 -6.60
C GLU A 90 18.32 17.10 -5.10
N ASP A 91 18.94 16.03 -4.61
CA ASP A 91 19.32 15.80 -3.22
C ASP A 91 18.15 15.78 -2.21
N TRP A 92 16.92 15.50 -2.63
CA TRP A 92 15.73 15.48 -1.75
C TRP A 92 15.81 14.46 -0.61
N ASP A 93 16.54 13.36 -0.80
CA ASP A 93 16.81 12.31 0.20
C ASP A 93 18.27 12.35 0.68
N GLY A 94 18.91 13.52 0.57
CA GLY A 94 20.34 13.69 0.79
C GLY A 94 21.15 13.55 -0.50
N TYR A 95 22.48 13.60 -0.36
CA TYR A 95 23.40 13.71 -1.51
C TYR A 95 23.28 12.55 -2.50
N GLY A 96 23.07 12.88 -3.77
CA GLY A 96 23.00 11.94 -4.90
C GLY A 96 21.59 11.46 -5.23
N ALA A 97 20.55 11.99 -4.57
CA ALA A 97 19.17 11.72 -4.96
C ALA A 97 18.79 12.54 -6.19
N SER A 98 18.30 11.88 -7.24
CA SER A 98 17.87 12.57 -8.46
C SER A 98 16.45 13.12 -8.31
N ALA A 99 16.17 14.23 -8.99
CA ALA A 99 14.80 14.66 -9.21
C ALA A 99 14.02 13.60 -10.02
N PRO A 100 12.71 13.45 -9.77
CA PRO A 100 11.93 12.41 -10.44
C PRO A 100 11.74 12.66 -11.93
N HIS A 101 11.75 11.58 -12.70
CA HIS A 101 11.48 11.63 -14.13
C HIS A 101 9.99 11.91 -14.39
N SER A 102 9.71 12.97 -15.15
CA SER A 102 8.33 13.38 -15.46
C SER A 102 7.51 12.29 -16.17
N ASP A 103 8.16 11.48 -17.00
CA ASP A 103 7.51 10.36 -17.68
C ASP A 103 7.05 9.30 -16.67
N HIS A 104 7.84 9.00 -15.64
CA HIS A 104 7.47 8.01 -14.62
C HIS A 104 6.28 8.50 -13.78
N VAL A 105 6.23 9.81 -13.47
CA VAL A 105 5.07 10.44 -12.80
C VAL A 105 3.81 10.31 -13.65
N ARG A 106 3.89 10.65 -14.95
CA ARG A 106 2.75 10.55 -15.87
C ARG A 106 2.27 9.10 -16.00
N ASP A 107 3.20 8.18 -16.22
CA ASP A 107 2.89 6.79 -16.54
C ASP A 107 2.31 6.06 -15.31
N SER A 108 2.77 6.40 -14.10
CA SER A 108 2.19 5.87 -12.85
C SER A 108 0.76 6.36 -12.60
N ILE A 109 0.45 7.63 -12.88
CA ILE A 109 -0.92 8.15 -12.81
C ILE A 109 -1.80 7.47 -13.86
N ALA A 110 -1.31 7.34 -15.10
CA ALA A 110 -2.04 6.68 -16.19
C ALA A 110 -2.30 5.19 -15.89
N PHE A 111 -1.38 4.50 -15.21
CA PHE A 111 -1.59 3.15 -14.73
C PHE A 111 -2.72 3.10 -13.68
N LEU A 112 -2.71 4.01 -12.71
CA LEU A 112 -3.75 4.11 -11.68
C LEU A 112 -5.15 4.40 -12.27
N ASP A 113 -5.24 5.18 -13.34
CA ASP A 113 -6.50 5.43 -14.07
C ASP A 113 -7.09 4.17 -14.72
N ARG A 114 -6.25 3.16 -14.98
CA ARG A 114 -6.64 1.91 -15.64
C ARG A 114 -6.84 0.77 -14.66
N LEU A 115 -6.50 0.95 -13.39
CA LEU A 115 -6.58 -0.11 -12.39
C LEU A 115 -8.04 -0.57 -12.23
N PRO A 116 -8.35 -1.84 -12.53
CA PRO A 116 -9.71 -2.35 -12.41
C PRO A 116 -10.24 -2.26 -10.97
N GLY A 117 -11.54 -2.01 -10.85
CA GLY A 117 -12.22 -2.12 -9.57
C GLY A 117 -12.07 -3.53 -8.97
N GLY A 118 -11.98 -3.59 -7.64
CA GLY A 118 -11.76 -4.85 -6.92
C GLY A 118 -10.29 -5.22 -6.73
N ILE A 119 -9.35 -4.49 -7.33
CA ILE A 119 -7.93 -4.57 -7.00
C ILE A 119 -7.62 -3.47 -5.98
N ALA A 120 -7.03 -3.85 -4.85
CA ALA A 120 -6.49 -2.89 -3.89
C ALA A 120 -5.64 -1.80 -4.56
N ILE A 121 -5.77 -0.55 -4.10
CA ILE A 121 -4.94 0.56 -4.58
C ILE A 121 -3.50 0.34 -4.08
N PRO A 122 -2.48 0.40 -4.95
CA PRO A 122 -1.09 0.26 -4.52
C PRO A 122 -0.64 1.46 -3.69
N THR A 123 0.44 1.25 -2.93
CA THR A 123 1.17 2.33 -2.28
C THR A 123 2.20 2.91 -3.27
N PRO A 124 2.21 4.23 -3.48
CA PRO A 124 3.26 4.89 -4.25
C PRO A 124 4.63 4.81 -3.58
N MET A 125 5.68 4.81 -4.39
CA MET A 125 7.06 4.93 -3.91
C MET A 125 7.91 5.72 -4.90
N ILE A 126 8.98 6.32 -4.40
CA ILE A 126 10.03 6.95 -5.20
C ILE A 126 11.40 6.44 -4.72
N GLY A 127 12.23 6.00 -5.67
CA GLY A 127 13.61 5.62 -5.40
C GLY A 127 14.55 6.82 -5.45
N THR A 128 15.73 6.70 -4.83
CA THR A 128 16.80 7.72 -4.85
C THR A 128 17.21 8.12 -6.28
N SER A 129 17.02 7.24 -7.27
CA SER A 129 17.27 7.54 -8.69
C SER A 129 16.23 8.46 -9.34
N GLY A 130 15.18 8.87 -8.62
CA GLY A 130 14.04 9.59 -9.19
C GLY A 130 13.06 8.67 -9.93
N GLN A 131 13.22 7.34 -9.82
CA GLN A 131 12.29 6.39 -10.41
C GLN A 131 11.04 6.27 -9.53
N ILE A 132 9.86 6.43 -10.15
CA ILE A 132 8.59 6.20 -9.47
C ILE A 132 8.26 4.72 -9.56
N GLY A 133 7.69 4.18 -8.50
CA GLY A 133 7.13 2.85 -8.47
C GLY A 133 5.80 2.78 -7.73
N LEU A 134 5.17 1.63 -7.84
CA LEU A 134 3.96 1.27 -7.10
C LEU A 134 4.19 -0.10 -6.49
N TYR A 135 3.69 -0.33 -5.27
CA TYR A 135 3.77 -1.66 -4.69
C TYR A 135 2.51 -2.06 -3.95
N TRP A 136 2.29 -3.37 -3.87
CA TRP A 136 1.30 -4.02 -3.02
C TRP A 136 2.04 -4.89 -2.02
N ASP A 137 1.67 -4.74 -0.76
CA ASP A 137 2.15 -5.59 0.32
C ASP A 137 0.95 -6.12 1.11
N MET A 138 0.31 -7.16 0.59
CA MET A 138 -0.88 -7.80 1.15
C MET A 138 -0.51 -9.14 1.81
N PRO A 139 -1.38 -9.74 2.64
CA PRO A 139 -1.09 -11.01 3.30
C PRO A 139 -0.71 -12.15 2.33
N ALA A 140 -1.40 -12.28 1.20
CA ALA A 140 -1.16 -13.36 0.23
C ALA A 140 -0.35 -12.93 -1.02
N LEU A 141 -0.08 -11.63 -1.20
CA LEU A 141 0.56 -11.10 -2.40
C LEU A 141 1.54 -9.97 -2.06
N TYR A 142 2.73 -10.03 -2.63
CA TYR A 142 3.58 -8.87 -2.85
C TYR A 142 3.65 -8.59 -4.35
N ALA A 143 3.61 -7.32 -4.76
CA ALA A 143 3.90 -6.93 -6.13
C ALA A 143 4.56 -5.55 -6.15
N ASP A 144 5.48 -5.32 -7.07
CA ASP A 144 6.10 -4.02 -7.30
C ASP A 144 6.15 -3.72 -8.80
N ILE A 145 5.94 -2.46 -9.13
CA ILE A 145 6.04 -1.93 -10.47
C ILE A 145 7.11 -0.85 -10.46
N ALA A 146 8.02 -0.93 -11.42
CA ALA A 146 8.94 0.13 -11.76
C ALA A 146 8.57 0.70 -13.13
N PHE A 147 8.42 2.02 -13.22
CA PHE A 147 8.15 2.70 -14.48
C PHE A 147 9.47 3.04 -15.17
N GLU A 148 9.57 2.70 -16.45
CA GLU A 148 10.76 2.94 -17.29
C GLU A 148 10.57 4.16 -18.21
N GLY A 149 9.37 4.74 -18.20
CA GLY A 149 8.99 5.88 -19.03
C GLY A 149 8.42 5.47 -20.39
N ALA A 150 7.84 6.45 -21.09
CA ALA A 150 7.19 6.27 -22.40
C ALA A 150 6.12 5.16 -22.43
N GLY A 151 5.43 4.92 -21.31
CA GLY A 151 4.42 3.89 -21.17
C GLY A 151 4.98 2.52 -20.78
N ALA A 152 6.30 2.34 -20.74
CA ALA A 152 6.92 1.07 -20.39
C ALA A 152 7.03 0.88 -18.87
N LEU A 153 6.86 -0.36 -18.42
CA LEU A 153 7.01 -0.75 -17.03
C LEU A 153 7.52 -2.17 -16.89
N SER A 154 8.13 -2.45 -15.73
CA SER A 154 8.40 -3.79 -15.26
C SER A 154 7.56 -4.06 -14.01
N ILE A 155 7.15 -5.32 -13.84
CA ILE A 155 6.40 -5.77 -12.67
C ILE A 155 7.01 -7.07 -12.14
N PHE A 156 7.22 -7.12 -10.84
CA PHE A 156 7.46 -8.36 -10.12
C PHE A 156 6.28 -8.66 -9.18
N VAL A 157 5.94 -9.93 -9.08
CA VAL A 157 4.83 -10.43 -8.28
C VAL A 157 5.29 -11.67 -7.53
N LYS A 158 4.98 -11.73 -6.25
CA LYS A 158 5.25 -12.86 -5.38
C LYS A 158 3.99 -13.27 -4.63
N ASN A 159 3.53 -14.50 -4.84
CA ASN A 159 2.55 -15.11 -3.96
C ASN A 159 3.25 -15.49 -2.65
N LYS A 160 2.78 -14.96 -1.52
CA LYS A 160 3.44 -15.18 -0.22
C LYS A 160 3.12 -16.53 0.41
N GLU A 161 2.04 -17.17 -0.02
CA GLU A 161 1.63 -18.50 0.48
C GLU A 161 2.38 -19.62 -0.22
N THR A 162 2.54 -19.52 -1.54
CA THR A 162 3.20 -20.55 -2.37
C THR A 162 4.66 -20.25 -2.66
N ALA A 163 5.12 -19.02 -2.37
CA ALA A 163 6.42 -18.48 -2.79
C ALA A 163 6.63 -18.47 -4.32
N GLU A 164 5.56 -18.59 -5.13
CA GLU A 164 5.64 -18.45 -6.59
C GLU A 164 5.95 -17.00 -6.96
N GLU A 165 6.94 -16.81 -7.82
CA GLU A 165 7.39 -15.50 -8.31
C GLU A 165 7.14 -15.37 -9.81
N LYS A 166 6.75 -14.17 -10.24
CA LYS A 166 6.53 -13.82 -11.65
C LYS A 166 7.16 -12.47 -11.92
N PHE A 167 7.77 -12.37 -13.09
CA PHE A 167 8.29 -11.13 -13.62
C PHE A 167 7.72 -10.92 -15.02
N ALA A 168 7.34 -9.69 -15.33
CA ALA A 168 6.93 -9.30 -16.66
C ALA A 168 7.39 -7.87 -16.96
N SER A 169 7.64 -7.62 -18.25
CA SER A 169 7.87 -6.29 -18.78
C SER A 169 6.77 -5.98 -19.78
N VAL A 170 6.35 -4.72 -19.82
CA VAL A 170 5.30 -4.22 -20.68
C VAL A 170 5.84 -2.98 -21.37
N ASP A 171 5.84 -2.99 -22.70
CA ASP A 171 6.39 -1.88 -23.49
C ASP A 171 5.42 -0.69 -23.58
N ASP A 172 4.12 -0.94 -23.43
CA ASP A 172 3.07 0.09 -23.48
C ASP A 172 1.92 -0.24 -22.53
N LEU A 173 1.79 0.54 -21.45
CA LEU A 173 0.73 0.41 -20.45
C LEU A 173 -0.69 0.55 -21.03
N HIS A 174 -0.84 1.18 -22.20
CA HIS A 174 -2.14 1.32 -22.86
C HIS A 174 -2.65 -0.01 -23.45
N THR A 175 -1.78 -1.01 -23.57
CA THR A 175 -2.14 -2.36 -24.01
C THR A 175 -2.66 -3.26 -22.88
N LEU A 176 -2.53 -2.82 -21.62
CA LEU A 176 -2.94 -3.60 -20.46
C LEU A 176 -4.46 -3.84 -20.45
N SER A 177 -4.86 -5.12 -20.45
CA SER A 177 -6.24 -5.57 -20.39
C SER A 177 -6.65 -5.95 -18.96
N GLN A 178 -7.95 -6.06 -18.71
CA GLN A 178 -8.46 -6.57 -17.42
C GLN A 178 -7.94 -7.99 -17.12
N ASP A 179 -7.80 -8.84 -18.13
CA ASP A 179 -7.25 -10.18 -17.98
C ASP A 179 -5.79 -10.15 -17.52
N TRP A 180 -5.00 -9.20 -18.03
CA TRP A 180 -3.62 -9.00 -17.57
C TRP A 180 -3.58 -8.65 -16.08
N PHE A 181 -4.42 -7.70 -15.65
CA PHE A 181 -4.52 -7.34 -14.23
C PHE A 181 -4.98 -8.52 -13.36
N ALA A 182 -5.96 -9.30 -13.81
CA ALA A 182 -6.42 -10.48 -13.09
C ALA A 182 -5.33 -11.56 -13.00
N GLN A 183 -4.56 -11.76 -14.07
CA GLN A 183 -3.45 -12.71 -14.12
C GLN A 183 -2.30 -12.31 -13.18
N MET A 184 -1.95 -11.02 -13.16
CA MET A 184 -0.82 -10.51 -12.40
C MET A 184 -1.17 -10.22 -10.93
N LEU A 185 -2.32 -9.62 -10.66
CA LEU A 185 -2.69 -9.08 -9.34
C LEU A 185 -3.91 -9.77 -8.70
N GLY A 186 -4.70 -10.54 -9.47
CA GLY A 186 -5.98 -11.09 -9.02
C GLY A 186 -5.91 -12.33 -8.14
N ARG A 187 -4.81 -13.09 -8.16
CA ARG A 187 -4.73 -14.40 -7.46
C ARG A 187 -4.44 -14.36 -5.96
N GLY A 188 -4.27 -13.18 -5.35
CA GLY A 188 -3.89 -13.04 -3.94
C GLY A 188 -4.81 -12.18 -3.08
N GLN A 189 -6.03 -11.88 -3.52
CA GLN A 189 -6.98 -11.03 -2.74
C GLN A 189 -8.17 -11.80 -2.13
N ASN A 190 -8.26 -13.12 -2.33
CA ASN A 190 -9.39 -13.95 -1.88
C ASN A 190 -9.02 -15.03 -0.84
N ALA A 191 -7.94 -14.81 -0.07
CA ALA A 191 -7.58 -15.68 1.06
C ALA A 191 -8.13 -15.12 2.38
#